data_AF-A0A7X2BS92-F1
#
_entry.id   AF-A0A7X2BS92-F1
#
_cell.length_a   1.000
_cell.length_b   1.000
_cell.length_c   1.000
_cell.angle_alpha   90.00
_cell.angle_beta   90.00
_cell.angle_gamma   90.00
#
_symmetry.space_group_name_H-M   'P 1'
#
loop_
_entity.id
_entity.type
_entity.pdbx_description
1 polymer ?
#
loop_
_entity_poly.entity_id
_entity_poly.type
_entity_poly.pdbx_seq_one_letter_code
_entity_poly.pdbx_strand_id
1 'polypeptide(L)'
;MAKYKVEQFSSAIKNNKNGKPNLFILCKLLNSSNNPATREYQISPDERFPDLAELNALVTGGFDQAKTTGAKVEISEYKERFYLFLTLPGVNDGQSIQVSGSQV
;
A
#
# COMPACT_ATOMS: atom_id res chain seq x y z
N MET A 1 0.69 -3.30 13.59
CA MET A 1 1.22 -3.16 12.22
C MET A 1 2.59 -2.51 12.30
N ALA A 2 3.46 -2.72 11.32
CA ALA A 2 4.79 -2.10 11.33
C ALA A 2 4.69 -0.67 10.77
N LYS A 3 5.34 0.29 11.45
CA LYS A 3 5.32 1.71 11.09
C LYS A 3 6.55 2.08 10.27
N TYR A 4 6.35 2.84 9.20
CA TYR A 4 7.41 3.22 8.28
C TYR A 4 7.37 4.70 7.93
N LYS A 5 8.54 5.29 7.75
CA LYS A 5 8.70 6.54 6.98
C LYS A 5 8.79 6.19 5.49
N VAL A 6 8.15 6.99 4.65
CA VAL A 6 8.16 6.80 3.19
C VAL A 6 9.25 7.68 2.57
N GLU A 7 10.22 7.06 1.90
CA GLU A 7 11.27 7.78 1.15
C GLU A 7 10.88 7.93 -0.32
N GLN A 8 10.45 6.82 -0.94
CA GLN A 8 9.96 6.80 -2.31
C GLN A 8 8.76 5.88 -2.44
N PHE A 9 7.86 6.24 -3.36
CA PHE A 9 6.66 5.48 -3.67
C PHE A 9 6.38 5.60 -5.16
N SER A 10 5.85 4.53 -5.73
CA SER A 10 5.24 4.53 -7.06
C SER A 10 4.12 3.50 -7.10
N SER A 11 3.06 3.80 -7.83
CA SER A 11 1.95 2.88 -8.08
C SER A 11 1.63 2.78 -9.57
N ALA A 12 1.14 1.61 -9.98
CA ALA A 12 0.70 1.38 -11.35
C ALA A 12 -0.37 0.29 -11.39
N ILE A 13 -1.41 0.50 -12.20
CA ILE A 13 -2.37 -0.55 -12.56
C ILE A 13 -1.83 -1.24 -13.81
N LYS A 14 -1.56 -2.55 -13.70
CA LYS A 14 -1.09 -3.38 -14.82
C LYS A 14 -1.66 -4.78 -14.71
N ASN A 15 -1.69 -5.49 -15.83
CA ASN A 15 -2.10 -6.89 -15.83
C ASN A 15 -1.05 -7.75 -15.10
N ASN A 16 -1.52 -8.66 -14.25
CA ASN A 16 -0.70 -9.70 -13.65
C ASN A 16 -0.37 -10.80 -14.68
N LYS A 17 0.37 -11.82 -14.25
CA LYS A 17 0.80 -12.95 -15.12
C LYS A 17 -0.38 -13.72 -15.77
N ASN A 18 -1.59 -13.61 -15.21
CA ASN A 18 -2.80 -14.24 -15.71
C ASN A 18 -3.68 -13.29 -16.54
N GLY A 19 -3.16 -12.10 -16.90
CA GLY A 19 -3.90 -11.12 -17.70
C GLY A 19 -5.00 -10.37 -16.92
N LYS A 20 -5.02 -10.45 -15.59
CA LYS A 20 -6.01 -9.75 -14.75
C LYS A 20 -5.44 -8.43 -14.22
N PRO A 21 -6.20 -7.33 -14.24
CA PRO A 21 -5.72 -6.04 -13.76
C PRO A 21 -5.49 -6.10 -12.26
N ASN A 22 -4.33 -5.63 -11.82
CA ASN A 22 -3.96 -5.50 -10.41
C ASN A 22 -3.28 -4.14 -10.18
N LEU A 23 -3.40 -3.62 -8.97
CA LEU A 23 -2.63 -2.47 -8.52
C LEU A 23 -1.29 -2.94 -7.96
N PHE A 24 -0.20 -2.41 -8.48
CA PHE A 24 1.14 -2.64 -7.98
C PHE A 24 1.62 -1.41 -7.24
N ILE A 25 2.19 -1.63 -6.06
CA ILE A 25 2.74 -0.58 -5.20
C ILE A 25 4.21 -0.93 -4.92
N LEU A 26 5.12 -0.04 -5.27
CA LEU A 26 6.53 -0.13 -4.88
C LEU A 26 6.85 0.98 -3.88
N CYS A 27 7.36 0.59 -2.72
CA CYS A 27 7.74 1.51 -1.66
C CYS A 27 9.21 1.32 -1.28
N LYS A 28 9.92 2.43 -1.08
CA LYS A 28 11.17 2.48 -0.32
C LYS A 28 10.87 3.14 1.02
N LEU A 29 11.10 2.39 2.09
CA LEU A 29 10.64 2.70 3.44
C LEU A 29 11.84 2.72 4.39
N LEU A 30 11.71 3.45 5.50
CA LEU A 30 12.59 3.34 6.67
C LEU A 30 11.78 2.87 7.87
N ASN A 31 12.25 1.84 8.57
CA ASN A 31 11.61 1.39 9.81
C ASN A 31 11.96 2.33 10.99
N SER A 32 11.50 2.02 12.20
CA SER A 32 11.75 2.82 13.40
C SER A 32 13.24 2.99 13.76
N SER A 33 14.10 2.11 13.28
CA SER A 33 15.56 2.14 13.48
C SER A 33 16.29 2.79 12.30
N ASN A 34 15.58 3.43 11.36
CA ASN A 34 16.12 3.98 10.11
C ASN A 34 16.76 2.94 9.17
N ASN A 35 16.43 1.66 9.35
CA ASN A 35 16.88 0.64 8.40
C ASN A 35 16.01 0.70 7.14
N PRO A 36 16.62 0.74 5.93
CA PRO A 36 15.89 0.75 4.69
C PRO A 36 15.20 -0.59 4.41
N ALA A 37 13.99 -0.51 3.87
CA ALA A 37 13.21 -1.64 3.40
C ALA A 37 12.54 -1.28 2.07
N THR A 38 12.79 -2.08 1.03
CA THR A 38 12.07 -1.99 -0.24
C THR A 38 10.99 -3.06 -0.26
N ARG A 39 9.75 -2.68 -0.61
CA ARG A 39 8.62 -3.60 -0.68
C ARG A 39 7.82 -3.35 -1.95
N GLU A 40 7.50 -4.42 -2.66
CA GLU A 40 6.54 -4.39 -3.77
C GLU A 40 5.31 -5.21 -3.38
N TYR A 41 4.13 -4.66 -3.58
CA TYR A 41 2.85 -5.33 -3.34
C TYR A 41 2.05 -5.43 -4.62
N GLN A 42 1.37 -6.55 -4.79
CA GLN A 42 0.36 -6.77 -5.81
C GLN A 42 -1.00 -6.87 -5.12
N ILE A 43 -1.92 -5.99 -5.48
CA ILE A 43 -3.28 -5.92 -4.94
C ILE A 43 -4.28 -6.22 -6.05
N SER A 44 -5.17 -7.16 -5.79
CA SER A 44 -6.27 -7.52 -6.66
C SER A 44 -7.54 -6.77 -6.25
N PRO A 45 -8.43 -6.46 -7.20
CA PRO A 45 -9.74 -5.89 -6.87
C PRO A 45 -10.53 -6.91 -6.04
N ASP A 46 -11.28 -6.43 -5.06
CA ASP A 46 -12.14 -7.25 -4.22
C ASP A 46 -13.45 -6.51 -3.88
N GLU A 47 -14.33 -7.14 -3.10
CA GLU A 47 -15.64 -6.56 -2.76
C GLU A 47 -15.56 -5.21 -2.00
N ARG A 48 -14.43 -4.92 -1.33
CA ARG A 48 -14.21 -3.66 -0.60
C ARG A 48 -13.65 -2.58 -1.51
N PHE A 49 -12.79 -2.97 -2.46
CA PHE A 49 -12.19 -2.09 -3.45
C PHE A 49 -12.29 -2.72 -4.84
N PRO A 50 -13.48 -2.69 -5.47
CA PRO A 50 -13.67 -3.27 -6.80
C PRO A 50 -13.05 -2.40 -7.89
N ASP A 51 -12.98 -1.08 -7.68
CA ASP A 51 -12.35 -0.13 -8.59
C ASP A 51 -10.88 0.13 -8.20
N LEU A 52 -9.97 -0.37 -9.03
CA LEU A 52 -8.54 -0.20 -8.83
C LEU A 52 -8.07 1.25 -9.03
N ALA A 53 -8.78 2.06 -9.83
CA ALA A 53 -8.42 3.46 -10.05
C ALA A 53 -8.73 4.29 -8.79
N GLU A 54 -9.88 4.06 -8.17
CA GLU A 54 -10.25 4.65 -6.89
C GLU A 54 -9.25 4.25 -5.79
N LEU A 55 -8.96 2.94 -5.67
CA LEU A 55 -7.97 2.45 -4.72
C LEU A 55 -6.58 3.07 -4.98
N ASN A 56 -6.16 3.18 -6.24
CA ASN A 56 -4.88 3.77 -6.59
C ASN A 56 -4.81 5.25 -6.19
N ALA A 57 -5.87 6.02 -6.44
CA ALA A 57 -5.93 7.43 -6.04
C ALA A 57 -5.81 7.59 -4.52
N LEU A 58 -6.54 6.77 -3.77
CA LEU A 58 -6.53 6.76 -2.30
C LEU A 58 -5.15 6.37 -1.73
N VAL A 59 -4.55 5.31 -2.26
CA VAL A 59 -3.19 4.87 -1.88
C VAL A 59 -2.18 5.96 -2.20
N THR A 60 -2.22 6.51 -3.41
CA THR A 60 -1.28 7.55 -3.87
C THR A 60 -1.36 8.78 -2.99
N GLY A 61 -2.57 9.29 -2.73
CA GLY A 61 -2.78 10.44 -1.84
C GLY A 61 -2.21 10.21 -0.43
N GLY A 62 -2.45 9.02 0.14
CA GLY A 62 -1.94 8.67 1.46
C GLY A 62 -0.41 8.55 1.54
N PHE A 63 0.22 7.93 0.53
CA PHE A 63 1.68 7.84 0.47
C PHE A 63 2.34 9.20 0.19
N ASP A 64 1.76 10.03 -0.68
CA ASP A 64 2.25 11.38 -0.95
C ASP A 64 2.15 12.28 0.27
N GLN A 65 1.04 12.21 1.01
CA GLN A 65 0.89 12.92 2.27
C GLN A 65 1.91 12.44 3.32
N ALA A 66 2.14 11.14 3.43
CA ALA A 66 3.16 10.60 4.34
C ALA A 66 4.56 11.12 4.00
N LYS A 67 4.91 11.13 2.70
CA LYS A 67 6.21 11.60 2.21
C LYS A 67 6.41 13.11 2.44
N THR A 68 5.38 13.93 2.18
CA THR A 68 5.48 15.39 2.30
C THR A 68 5.48 15.87 3.75
N THR A 69 4.70 15.24 4.63
CA THR A 69 4.56 15.64 6.04
C THR A 69 5.54 14.92 6.98
N GLY A 70 6.17 13.83 6.52
CA GLY A 70 6.94 12.93 7.37
C GLY A 70 6.08 12.04 8.27
N ALA A 71 4.75 12.04 8.09
CA ALA A 71 3.87 11.11 8.78
C ALA A 71 4.22 9.66 8.44
N LYS A 72 3.99 8.76 9.39
CA LYS A 72 4.28 7.33 9.21
C LYS A 72 3.08 6.63 8.56
N VAL A 73 3.39 5.66 7.71
CA VAL A 73 2.40 4.68 7.22
C VAL A 73 2.53 3.39 8.03
N GLU A 74 1.43 2.67 8.19
CA GLU A 74 1.46 1.32 8.76
C GLU A 74 1.11 0.29 7.71
N ILE A 75 1.92 -0.76 7.63
CA ILE A 75 1.71 -1.85 6.69
C ILE A 75 1.78 -3.18 7.44
N SER A 76 0.80 -4.05 7.23
CA SER A 76 0.75 -5.37 7.82
C SER A 76 0.22 -6.39 6.82
N GLU A 77 0.94 -7.51 6.70
CA GLU A 77 0.58 -8.61 5.81
C GLU A 77 -0.04 -9.73 6.63
N TYR A 78 -1.17 -10.27 6.15
CA TYR A 78 -1.74 -11.51 6.66
C TYR A 78 -1.68 -12.58 5.56
N LYS A 79 -0.57 -13.31 5.57
CA LYS A 79 -0.15 -14.20 4.48
C LYS A 79 -1.09 -15.38 4.25
N GLU A 80 -1.73 -15.89 5.30
CA GLU A 80 -2.66 -17.02 5.22
C GLU A 80 -3.89 -16.74 4.36
N ARG A 81 -4.30 -15.47 4.25
CA ARG A 81 -5.47 -15.05 3.47
C ARG A 81 -5.16 -14.03 2.38
N PHE A 82 -3.88 -13.81 2.07
CA PHE A 82 -3.45 -12.81 1.08
C PHE A 82 -4.10 -11.44 1.34
N TYR A 83 -4.12 -11.00 2.60
CA TYR A 83 -4.60 -9.66 2.95
C TYR A 83 -3.44 -8.74 3.27
N LEU A 84 -3.59 -7.49 2.84
CA LEU A 84 -2.73 -6.38 3.19
C LEU A 84 -3.57 -5.35 3.92
N PHE A 85 -3.09 -4.94 5.09
CA PHE A 85 -3.67 -3.86 5.87
C PHE A 85 -2.77 -2.64 5.73
N LEU A 86 -3.36 -1.53 5.31
CA LEU A 86 -2.69 -0.26 5.10
C LEU A 86 -3.32 0.78 6.01
N THR A 87 -2.50 1.51 6.75
CA THR A 87 -2.92 2.72 7.47
C THR A 87 -2.13 3.88 6.89
N LEU A 88 -2.82 4.79 6.22
CA LEU A 88 -2.22 5.90 5.49
C LEU A 88 -2.78 7.23 6.04
N PRO A 89 -1.95 8.28 6.15
CA PRO A 89 -2.44 9.60 6.56
C PRO A 89 -3.40 10.16 5.51
N GLY A 90 -4.43 10.89 5.94
CA GLY A 90 -5.43 11.50 5.05
C GLY A 90 -6.41 10.52 4.38
N VAL A 91 -6.27 9.22 4.65
CA VAL A 91 -7.17 8.17 4.18
C VAL A 91 -8.03 7.71 5.34
N ASN A 92 -9.36 7.75 5.19
CA ASN A 92 -10.33 7.30 6.20
C ASN A 92 -10.00 7.78 7.63
N ASP A 93 -9.63 9.06 7.80
CA ASP A 93 -9.23 9.63 9.09
C ASP A 93 -8.10 8.86 9.81
N GLY A 94 -7.21 8.21 9.04
CA GLY A 94 -6.12 7.39 9.56
C GLY A 94 -6.55 6.00 10.02
N GLN A 95 -7.73 5.54 9.62
CA GLN A 95 -8.15 4.15 9.83
C GLN A 95 -7.47 3.20 8.86
N SER A 96 -7.30 1.95 9.28
CA SER A 96 -6.73 0.94 8.43
C SER A 96 -7.75 0.47 7.37
N ILE A 97 -7.32 0.44 6.12
CA ILE A 97 -8.02 -0.26 5.04
C ILE A 97 -7.47 -1.67 4.89
N GLN A 98 -8.34 -2.60 4.50
CA GLN A 98 -7.96 -3.97 4.16
C GLN A 98 -8.17 -4.20 2.66
N VAL A 99 -7.14 -4.74 2.00
CA VAL A 99 -7.19 -5.09 0.58
C VAL A 99 -6.70 -6.53 0.37
N SER A 100 -7.15 -7.15 -0.71
CA SER A 100 -6.64 -8.47 -1.14
C SER A 100 -5.34 -8.31 -1.91
N GLY A 101 -4.21 -8.62 -1.27
CA GLY A 101 -2.90 -8.47 -1.87
C GLY A 101 -1.78 -9.12 -1.07
N SER A 102 -0.62 -9.23 -1.72
CA SER A 102 0.58 -9.84 -1.14
C SER A 102 1.84 -9.15 -1.62
N GLN A 103 2.91 -9.27 -0.83
CA GLN A 103 4.24 -8.90 -1.28
C GLN A 103 4.67 -9.82 -2.43
N VAL A 104 5.32 -9.26 -3.45
CA VAL A 104 5.85 -9.99 -4.63
C VAL A 104 7.37 -10.04 -4.65
#